data_AF-A0A920M1W6-F1
#
_entry.id   AF-A0A920M1W6-F1
#
_cell.length_a   1.000
_cell.length_b   1.000
_cell.length_c   1.000
_cell.angle_alpha   90.00
_cell.angle_beta   90.00
_cell.angle_gamma   90.00
#
_symmetry.space_group_name_H-M   'P 1'
#
loop_
_entity.id
_entity.type
_entity.pdbx_description
1 polymer ?
#
loop_
_entity_poly.entity_id
_entity_poly.type
_entity_poly.pdbx_seq_one_letter_code
_entity_poly.pdbx_strand_id
1 'polypeptide(L)'
;MVFNLSNKPEPFGRTIIEAAACGTSVIGWDRGGVSESLKKLNSSGAVKFGDMNELIGTTKRLLDSPDIINLPKEFTKDFQTSATIEFYKSLLSNSS
;
A
#
# COMPACT_ATOMS: atom_id res chain seq x y z
N MET A 1 2.14 -10.83 -9.66
CA MET A 1 1.10 -9.83 -9.32
C MET A 1 0.29 -10.34 -8.14
N VAL A 2 -0.16 -9.47 -7.25
CA VAL A 2 -0.94 -9.79 -6.03
C VAL A 2 -2.24 -9.00 -6.00
N PHE A 3 -3.31 -9.62 -5.48
CA PHE A 3 -4.64 -9.02 -5.38
C PHE A 3 -5.08 -8.90 -3.92
N ASN A 4 -5.56 -7.73 -3.51
CA ASN A 4 -6.28 -7.53 -2.24
C ASN A 4 -7.73 -7.13 -2.52
N LEU A 5 -8.61 -8.14 -2.55
CA LEU A 5 -10.01 -8.01 -2.92
C LEU A 5 -10.96 -8.35 -1.76
N SER A 6 -10.56 -8.01 -0.52
CA SER A 6 -11.37 -8.27 0.67
C SER A 6 -12.70 -7.50 0.64
N ASN A 7 -13.80 -8.17 1.00
CA ASN A 7 -15.10 -7.53 1.20
C ASN A 7 -15.18 -6.70 2.49
N LYS A 8 -14.28 -6.97 3.45
CA LYS A 8 -14.15 -6.21 4.70
C LYS A 8 -13.06 -5.14 4.51
N PRO A 9 -13.31 -3.88 4.93
CA PRO A 9 -12.27 -2.85 4.92
C PRO A 9 -11.03 -3.32 5.69
N GLU A 10 -9.87 -3.29 5.04
CA GLU A 10 -8.60 -3.49 5.74
C GLU A 10 -8.08 -2.15 6.25
N PRO A 11 -7.60 -2.07 7.50
CA PRO A 11 -7.18 -0.81 8.09
C PRO A 11 -5.83 -0.29 7.56
N PHE A 12 -4.94 -1.16 7.05
CA PHE A 12 -3.56 -0.77 6.72
C PHE A 12 -3.02 -1.30 5.38
N GLY A 13 -3.65 -2.31 4.78
CA GLY A 13 -3.22 -2.84 3.48
C GLY A 13 -1.81 -3.46 3.44
N ARG A 14 -1.31 -4.04 4.56
CA ARG A 14 0.08 -4.55 4.66
C ARG A 14 0.48 -5.50 3.54
N THR A 15 -0.41 -6.41 3.11
CA THR A 15 -0.13 -7.35 2.02
C THR A 15 0.25 -6.65 0.71
N ILE A 16 -0.36 -5.49 0.43
CA ILE A 16 -0.06 -4.68 -0.76
C ILE A 16 1.34 -4.07 -0.64
N ILE A 17 1.71 -3.57 0.55
CA ILE A 17 3.03 -3.01 0.81
C ILE A 17 4.12 -4.07 0.69
N GLU A 18 3.91 -5.26 1.28
CA GLU A 18 4.86 -6.37 1.24
C GLU A 18 5.07 -6.91 -0.19
N ALA A 19 3.98 -7.10 -0.94
CA ALA A 19 4.07 -7.52 -2.33
C ALA A 19 4.79 -6.48 -3.20
N ALA A 20 4.49 -5.19 -3.01
CA ALA A 20 5.17 -4.10 -3.68
C ALA A 20 6.67 -4.06 -3.35
N ALA A 21 7.06 -4.31 -2.10
CA ALA A 21 8.47 -4.38 -1.70
C ALA A 21 9.23 -5.51 -2.41
N CYS A 22 8.54 -6.58 -2.82
CA CYS A 22 9.08 -7.66 -3.65
C CYS A 22 9.10 -7.34 -5.16
N GLY A 23 8.85 -6.09 -5.57
CA GLY A 23 8.79 -5.68 -6.98
C GLY A 23 7.58 -6.25 -7.73
N THR A 24 6.54 -6.65 -7.00
CA THR A 24 5.35 -7.27 -7.59
C THR A 24 4.25 -6.23 -7.81
N SER A 25 3.65 -6.21 -9.00
CA SER A 25 2.45 -5.39 -9.26
C SER A 25 1.32 -5.80 -8.32
N VAL A 26 0.62 -4.80 -7.80
CA VAL A 26 -0.42 -4.98 -6.79
C VAL A 26 -1.72 -4.39 -7.29
N ILE A 27 -2.83 -5.09 -7.05
CA ILE A 27 -4.17 -4.64 -7.41
C ILE A 27 -5.05 -4.78 -6.17
N GLY A 28 -5.92 -3.81 -5.93
CA GLY A 28 -6.86 -3.91 -4.83
C GLY A 28 -8.00 -2.91 -4.93
N TRP A 29 -8.98 -3.08 -4.05
CA TRP A 29 -10.10 -2.15 -3.96
C TRP A 29 -9.64 -0.77 -3.52
N ASP A 30 -10.14 0.27 -4.21
CA ASP A 30 -9.96 1.67 -3.83
C ASP A 30 -10.83 2.02 -2.60
N ARG A 31 -10.54 1.34 -1.47
CA ARG A 31 -11.26 1.46 -0.20
C ARG A 31 -10.35 1.21 0.99
N GLY A 32 -10.49 2.01 2.04
CA GLY A 32 -9.77 1.82 3.31
C GLY A 32 -8.25 1.91 3.17
N GLY A 33 -7.52 1.19 4.03
CA GLY A 33 -6.05 1.22 4.04
C GLY A 33 -5.40 0.65 2.78
N VAL A 34 -6.12 -0.13 1.97
CA VAL A 34 -5.66 -0.59 0.65
C VAL A 34 -5.53 0.59 -0.31
N SER A 35 -6.56 1.46 -0.39
CA SER A 35 -6.52 2.69 -1.20
C SER A 35 -5.33 3.57 -0.81
N GLU A 36 -5.14 3.79 0.49
CA GLU A 36 -4.05 4.62 1.01
C GLU A 36 -2.68 4.04 0.66
N SER A 37 -2.52 2.72 0.76
CA SER A 37 -1.28 2.02 0.39
C SER A 37 -1.00 2.13 -1.11
N LEU A 38 -1.99 1.85 -1.96
CA LEU A 38 -1.84 1.92 -3.42
C LEU A 38 -1.48 3.34 -3.88
N LYS A 39 -2.11 4.37 -3.30
CA LYS A 39 -1.79 5.78 -3.57
C LYS A 39 -0.35 6.13 -3.19
N LYS A 40 0.11 5.73 -2.00
CA LYS A 40 1.49 5.96 -1.55
C LYS A 40 2.52 5.25 -2.42
N LEU A 41 2.18 4.07 -2.94
CA LEU A 41 3.03 3.30 -3.85
C LEU A 41 3.02 3.84 -5.29
N ASN A 42 2.20 4.86 -5.59
CA ASN A 42 1.89 5.30 -6.95
C ASN A 42 1.48 4.14 -7.87
N SER A 43 0.80 3.12 -7.31
CA SER A 43 0.37 1.98 -8.10
C SER A 43 -0.86 2.34 -8.92
N SER A 44 -0.90 1.84 -10.15
CA SER A 44 -2.05 1.96 -11.04
C SER A 44 -3.08 0.83 -10.82
N GLY A 45 -2.92 0.02 -9.77
CA GLY A 45 -3.79 -1.12 -9.46
C GLY A 45 -4.98 -0.83 -8.56
N ALA A 46 -5.30 0.44 -8.27
CA ALA A 46 -6.52 0.79 -7.54
C ALA A 46 -7.75 0.59 -8.45
N VAL A 47 -8.72 -0.19 -7.98
CA VAL A 47 -9.94 -0.55 -8.72
C VAL A 47 -11.17 -0.26 -7.86
N LYS A 48 -12.25 0.25 -8.45
CA LYS A 48 -13.49 0.50 -7.71
C LYS A 48 -14.02 -0.77 -7.06
N PHE A 49 -14.46 -0.65 -5.80
CA PHE A 49 -14.98 -1.79 -5.03
C PHE A 49 -16.13 -2.50 -5.76
N GLY A 50 -15.93 -3.78 -6.05
CA GLY A 50 -16.92 -4.65 -6.71
C GLY A 50 -17.03 -4.49 -8.22
N ASP A 51 -16.25 -3.59 -8.85
CA ASP A 51 -16.24 -3.45 -10.31
C ASP A 51 -15.32 -4.49 -10.94
N MET A 52 -15.91 -5.62 -11.34
CA MET A 52 -15.18 -6.72 -11.95
C MET A 52 -14.69 -6.40 -13.37
N ASN A 53 -15.35 -5.50 -14.10
CA ASN A 53 -14.92 -5.12 -15.45
C ASN A 53 -13.65 -4.27 -15.37
N GLU A 54 -13.64 -3.29 -14.45
CA GLU A 54 -12.45 -2.49 -14.17
C GLU A 54 -11.30 -3.37 -13.64
N LEU A 55 -11.59 -4.33 -12.77
CA LEU A 55 -10.60 -5.28 -12.27
C LEU A 55 -9.92 -6.05 -13.41
N ILE A 56 -10.70 -6.58 -14.35
CA ILE A 56 -10.18 -7.32 -15.51
C ILE A 56 -9.34 -6.40 -16.40
N GLY A 57 -9.81 -5.18 -16.66
CA GLY A 57 -9.10 -4.18 -17.47
C GLY A 57 -7.74 -3.81 -16.86
N THR A 58 -7.72 -3.49 -15.57
CA THR A 58 -6.50 -3.18 -14.81
C THR A 58 -5.54 -4.36 -14.75
N THR A 59 -6.07 -5.57 -14.56
CA THR A 59 -5.26 -6.80 -14.57
C THR A 59 -4.52 -7.00 -15.88
N LYS A 60 -5.21 -6.87 -17.03
CA LYS A 60 -4.58 -7.01 -18.35
C LYS A 60 -3.51 -5.95 -18.56
N ARG A 61 -3.82 -4.69 -18.26
CA ARG A 61 -2.87 -3.57 -18.41
C ARG A 61 -1.59 -3.79 -17.60
N LEU A 62 -1.70 -4.29 -16.36
CA LEU A 62 -0.55 -4.55 -15.50
C LEU A 62 0.22 -5.83 -15.86
N LEU A 63 -0.39 -6.78 -16.56
CA LEU A 63 0.33 -7.91 -17.16
C LEU A 63 1.18 -7.46 -18.35
N ASP A 64 0.63 -6.60 -19.20
CA ASP A 64 1.31 -6.09 -20.39
C ASP A 64 2.40 -5.06 -20.03
N SER A 65 2.16 -4.25 -18.99
CA SER A 65 3.08 -3.20 -18.54
C SER A 65 3.01 -3.08 -17.01
N PRO A 66 3.82 -3.88 -16.29
CA PRO A 66 3.89 -3.84 -14.84
C PRO A 66 4.28 -2.47 -14.30
N ASP A 67 3.67 -2.05 -13.19
CA ASP A 67 4.11 -0.86 -12.46
C ASP A 67 5.57 -1.01 -12.01
N ILE A 68 6.35 0.07 -12.18
CA ILE A 68 7.62 0.22 -11.47
C ILE A 68 7.30 0.79 -10.10
N ILE A 69 7.20 -0.09 -9.10
CA ILE A 69 6.87 0.34 -7.75
C ILE A 69 8.15 0.69 -7.00
N ASN A 70 8.24 1.95 -6.57
CA ASN A 70 9.26 2.39 -5.63
C ASN A 70 8.66 2.43 -4.24
N LEU A 71 9.19 1.64 -3.30
CA LEU A 71 8.67 1.56 -1.94
C LEU A 71 8.99 2.87 -1.19
N PRO A 72 7.97 3.64 -0.73
CA PRO A 72 8.19 4.79 0.12
C PRO A 72 9.00 4.42 1.38
N LYS A 73 9.94 5.29 1.77
CA LYS A 73 10.78 5.07 2.96
C LYS A 73 9.94 4.86 4.22
N GLU A 74 8.74 5.44 4.28
CA GLU A 74 7.79 5.36 5.39
C GLU A 74 7.30 3.93 5.65
N PHE A 75 7.40 3.04 4.65
CA PHE A 75 7.08 1.63 4.79
C PHE A 75 8.27 0.76 5.21
N THR A 76 9.47 1.34 5.30
CA THR A 76 10.65 0.59 5.74
C THR A 76 10.66 0.45 7.26
N LYS A 77 11.19 -0.69 7.73
CA LYS A 77 11.38 -0.97 9.15
C LYS A 77 12.23 0.11 9.83
N ASP A 78 13.30 0.55 9.17
CA ASP A 78 14.23 1.52 9.71
C ASP A 78 13.52 2.85 10.00
N PHE A 79 12.79 3.38 9.01
CA PHE A 79 12.02 4.61 9.20
C PHE A 79 10.98 4.48 10.31
N GLN A 80 10.19 3.40 10.30
CA GLN A 80 9.13 3.20 11.31
C GLN A 80 9.71 3.11 12.72
N THR A 81 10.84 2.42 12.88
CA THR A 81 11.52 2.29 14.18
C THR A 81 12.07 3.64 14.64
N SER A 82 12.78 4.36 13.77
CA SER A 82 13.33 5.68 14.09
C SER A 82 12.23 6.69 14.45
N ALA A 83 11.16 6.77 13.66
CA ALA A 83 10.04 7.67 13.90
C ALA A 83 9.33 7.36 15.22
N THR A 84 9.18 6.07 15.57
CA THR A 84 8.57 5.66 16.84
C THR A 84 9.43 6.09 18.03
N ILE A 85 10.75 5.89 17.96
CA ILE A 85 11.68 6.28 19.03
C ILE A 85 11.72 7.80 19.18
N GLU A 86 11.74 8.55 18.06
CA GLU A 86 11.73 10.00 18.07
C GLU A 86 10.46 10.56 18.74
N PHE A 87 9.30 9.98 18.42
CA PHE A 87 8.05 10.33 19.08
C PHE A 87 8.09 10.08 20.59
N TYR A 88 8.64 8.96 21.06
CA TYR A 88 8.79 8.73 22.49
C TYR A 88 9.73 9.72 23.16
N LYS A 89 10.83 10.10 22.49
CA LYS A 89 11.74 11.13 23.00
C LYS A 89 11.06 12.50 23.13
N SER A 90 10.21 12.87 22.16
CA SER A 90 9.52 14.17 22.18
C SER A 90 8.52 14.29 23.32
N LEU A 91 7.83 13.20 23.68
CA LEU A 91 6.93 13.17 24.84
C LEU A 91 7.69 13.31 26.16
N LEU A 92 8.87 12.69 26.27
CA LEU A 92 9.72 12.81 27.47
C LEU A 92 10.32 14.21 27.60
N SER A 93 10.72 14.86 26.51
CA SER A 93 11.25 16.23 26.55
C SER A 93 10.18 17.28 26.85
N ASN A 94 8.91 17.04 26.49
CA ASN A 94 7.79 17.94 26.76
C ASN A 94 7.15 17.75 28.15
N SER A 95 7.65 16.80 28.94
CA SER A 95 7.20 16.54 30.32
C SER A 95 8.12 17.18 31.39
N SER A 96 9.01 18.09 30.97
CA SER A 96 9.89 18.92 31.81
C SER A 96 9.44 20.38 31.74
#